data_AF-A0A2T4UZT2-F1
#
_entry.id   AF-A0A2T4UZT2-F1
#
_cell.length_a   1.000
_cell.length_b   1.000
_cell.length_c   1.000
_cell.angle_alpha   90.00
_cell.angle_beta   90.00
_cell.angle_gamma   90.00
#
_symmetry.space_group_name_H-M   'P 1'
#
loop_
_entity.id
_entity.type
_entity.pdbx_description
1 polymer ?
#
loop_
_entity_poly.entity_id
_entity_poly.type
_entity_poly.pdbx_seq_one_letter_code
_entity_poly.pdbx_strand_id
1 'polypeptide(L)' 'MSFHDLQSKRLNGQAVNLSEYKVCELRYKVTFPMLEKVKTKGAGQSPIYEFLARKHGEPKWNFHKYVVGKDGQVRM' A
#
# COMPACT_ATOMS: atom_id res chain seq x y z
N MET A 1 0.28 -5.88 -15.11
CA MET A 1 0.07 -4.42 -15.03
C MET A 1 1.27 -3.83 -14.31
N SER A 2 2.19 -3.23 -15.07
CA SER A 2 3.44 -2.69 -14.53
C SER A 2 3.21 -1.30 -13.95
N PHE A 3 4.02 -0.86 -12.98
CA PHE A 3 3.94 0.50 -12.39
C PHE A 3 4.09 1.61 -13.44
N HIS A 4 4.69 1.33 -14.60
CA HIS A 4 4.71 2.25 -15.75
C HIS A 4 3.33 2.52 -16.36
N ASP A 5 2.38 1.58 -16.24
CA ASP A 5 1.01 1.74 -16.78
C ASP A 5 0.14 2.65 -15.90
N LEU A 6 0.56 2.93 -14.66
CA LEU A 6 -0.18 3.79 -13.74
C LEU A 6 0.15 5.27 -13.94
N GLN A 7 1.37 5.61 -14.39
CA GLN A 7 1.79 6.99 -14.64
C GLN A 7 1.35 7.53 -16.01
N SER A 8 0.81 6.69 -16.90
CA SER A 8 0.47 7.06 -18.29
C SER A 8 -1.00 7.44 -18.52
N LYS A 9 -1.89 7.32 -17.53
CA LYS A 9 -3.33 7.33 -17.82
C LYS A 9 -3.98 8.71 -17.65
N ARG A 10 -4.26 9.33 -18.80
CA ARG A 10 -4.96 10.59 -19.02
C ARG A 10 -6.20 10.78 -18.11
N LEU A 11 -6.32 11.95 -17.48
CA LEU A 11 -7.58 12.47 -16.93
C LEU A 11 -8.10 13.50 -17.94
N ASN A 12 -9.36 13.38 -18.38
CA ASN A 12 -9.98 14.26 -19.39
C ASN A 12 -9.16 14.44 -20.69
N GLY A 13 -8.45 13.38 -21.12
CA GLY A 13 -7.63 13.43 -22.33
C GLY A 13 -6.24 14.05 -22.17
N GLN A 14 -5.87 14.55 -20.99
CA GLN A 14 -4.56 15.15 -20.71
C GLN A 14 -3.68 14.23 -19.86
N ALA A 15 -2.40 14.11 -20.22
CA ALA A 15 -1.42 13.38 -19.42
C ALA A 15 -1.12 14.19 -18.15
N VAL A 16 -1.54 13.67 -17.00
CA VAL A 16 -1.29 14.30 -15.70
C VAL A 16 -0.36 13.39 -14.91
N ASN A 17 0.79 13.91 -14.49
CA ASN A 17 1.71 13.18 -13.61
C ASN A 17 1.22 13.34 -12.17
N LEU A 18 0.27 12.50 -11.79
CA LEU A 18 -0.28 12.47 -10.45
C LEU A 18 0.49 11.50 -9.57
N SER A 19 0.59 11.83 -8.29
CA SER A 19 1.05 10.86 -7.29
C SER A 19 0.10 9.66 -7.25
N GLU A 20 0.65 8.49 -6.93
CA GLU A 20 -0.10 7.24 -6.84
C GLU A 20 -1.28 7.36 -5.86
N TYR A 21 -1.09 8.10 -4.76
CA TYR A 21 -2.14 8.53 -3.84
C TYR A 21 -3.32 9.20 -4.56
N LYS A 22 -3.03 10.24 -5.36
CA LYS A 22 -4.05 11.05 -6.02
C LYS A 22 -4.81 10.26 -7.08
N VAL A 23 -4.16 9.29 -7.72
CA VAL A 23 -4.82 8.34 -8.63
C VAL A 23 -5.83 7.47 -7.87
N CYS A 24 -5.45 6.93 -6.71
CA CYS A 24 -6.33 6.08 -5.91
C CYS A 24 -7.53 6.85 -5.34
N GLU A 25 -7.30 8.05 -4.84
CA GLU A 25 -8.34 8.97 -4.36
C GLU A 25 -9.36 9.28 -5.47
N LEU A 26 -8.89 9.73 -6.64
CA LEU A 26 -9.78 10.17 -7.73
C LEU A 26 -10.52 9.01 -8.40
N ARG A 27 -9.88 7.84 -8.57
CA ARG A 27 -10.47 6.71 -9.31
C ARG A 27 -11.28 5.76 -8.46
N TYR A 28 -10.77 5.45 -7.27
CA TYR A 28 -11.37 4.44 -6.40
C TYR A 28 -12.11 5.08 -5.22
N LYS A 29 -12.08 6.41 -5.08
CA LYS A 29 -12.78 7.16 -4.03
C LYS A 29 -12.46 6.62 -2.64
N VAL A 30 -11.21 6.24 -2.42
CA VAL A 30 -10.76 5.70 -1.14
C VAL A 30 -10.93 6.76 -0.05
N THR A 31 -11.52 6.38 1.09
CA THR A 31 -11.75 7.28 2.24
C THR A 31 -10.82 6.97 3.41
N PHE A 32 -9.96 5.96 3.27
CA PHE A 32 -9.01 5.54 4.29
C PHE A 32 -7.63 6.19 4.08
N PRO A 33 -6.84 6.39 5.15
CA PRO A 33 -5.49 6.91 5.04
C PRO A 33 -4.62 6.02 4.16
N MET A 34 -3.89 6.64 3.24
CA MET A 34 -2.84 6.00 2.48
C MET A 34 -1.49 6.52 2.98
N LEU A 35 -0.55 5.61 3.22
CA LEU A 35 0.77 5.93 3.71
C LEU A 35 1.78 5.96 2.55
N GLU A 36 2.97 6.48 2.84
CA GLU A 36 4.08 6.47 1.88
C GLU A 36 4.53 5.03 1.53
N LYS A 37 5.24 4.92 0.41
CA LYS A 37 5.74 3.64 -0.08
C LYS A 37 6.90 3.16 0.79
N VAL A 38 6.75 1.97 1.36
CA VAL A 38 7.79 1.33 2.19
C VAL A 38 8.08 -0.10 1.71
N LYS A 39 9.24 -0.65 2.11
CA LYS A 39 9.56 -2.06 1.90
C LYS A 39 8.86 -2.93 2.93
N THR A 40 8.20 -3.99 2.44
CA THR A 40 7.39 -4.90 3.26
C THR A 40 8.12 -6.19 3.64
N LYS A 41 9.23 -6.53 2.98
CA LYS A 41 10.07 -7.71 3.23
C LYS A 41 11.50 -7.50 2.73
N GLY A 42 12.43 -8.32 3.21
CA GLY A 42 13.84 -8.35 2.77
C GLY A 42 14.69 -7.20 3.31
N ALA A 43 15.87 -6.98 2.71
CA ALA A 43 16.82 -5.97 3.19
C ALA A 43 16.24 -4.53 3.13
N GLY A 44 16.21 -3.87 4.30
CA GLY A 44 15.61 -2.56 4.49
C GLY A 44 14.09 -2.58 4.66
N GLN A 45 13.53 -3.70 5.12
CA GLN A 45 12.14 -3.79 5.57
C GLN A 45 11.85 -2.69 6.60
N SER A 46 10.67 -2.10 6.53
CA SER A 46 10.28 -1.09 7.52
C SER A 46 9.99 -1.72 8.90
N PRO A 47 10.27 -0.99 10.01
CA PRO A 47 10.09 -1.53 11.36
C PRO A 47 8.67 -2.04 11.66
N ILE A 48 7.65 -1.40 11.06
CA ILE A 48 6.25 -1.83 11.23
C ILE A 48 5.99 -3.20 10.58
N TYR A 49 6.52 -3.45 9.38
CA TYR A 49 6.36 -4.74 8.72
C TYR A 49 7.19 -5.84 9.41
N GLU A 50 8.35 -5.51 9.98
CA GLU A 50 9.09 -6.44 10.85
C GLU A 50 8.27 -6.82 12.08
N PHE A 51 7.61 -5.84 12.74
CA PHE A 51 6.74 -6.10 13.88
C PHE A 51 5.57 -7.02 13.51
N LEU A 52 4.85 -6.71 12.42
CA LEU A 52 3.70 -7.50 11.96
C LEU A 52 4.11 -8.93 11.55
N ALA A 53 5.25 -9.09 10.90
CA ALA A 53 5.71 -10.38 10.40
C ALA A 53 6.19 -11.34 11.50
N ARG A 54 6.71 -10.85 12.63
CA ARG A 54 7.31 -11.66 13.70
C ARG A 54 6.45 -12.84 14.17
N LYS A 55 5.14 -12.64 14.31
CA LYS A 55 4.19 -13.68 14.77
C LYS A 55 3.22 -14.16 13.71
N HIS A 56 3.03 -13.40 12.63
CA HIS A 56 1.96 -13.65 11.65
C HIS A 56 2.49 -13.89 10.23
N GLY A 57 3.82 -13.89 10.06
CA GLY A 57 4.46 -14.10 8.77
C GLY A 57 4.44 -12.87 7.86
N GLU A 58 5.34 -12.89 6.89
CA GLU A 58 5.51 -11.78 5.95
C GLU A 58 4.44 -11.78 4.84
N PRO A 59 4.17 -10.62 4.23
CA PRO A 59 3.32 -10.53 3.05
C PRO A 59 3.89 -11.38 1.89
N LYS A 60 3.16 -12.42 1.51
CA LYS A 60 3.52 -13.25 0.35
C LYS A 60 3.32 -12.50 -0.96
N TRP A 61 2.27 -11.69 -1.05
CA TRP A 61 1.91 -10.92 -2.24
C TRP A 61 1.19 -9.61 -1.90
N ASN A 62 0.89 -8.81 -2.93
CA ASN A 62 0.11 -7.59 -2.82
C ASN A 62 -1.28 -7.85 -2.22
N PHE A 63 -1.82 -6.85 -1.52
CA PHE A 63 -3.13 -6.91 -0.83
C PHE A 63 -3.23 -7.90 0.33
N HIS A 64 -2.09 -8.32 0.90
CA HIS A 64 -2.03 -8.97 2.21
C HIS A 64 -2.58 -8.05 3.31
N LYS A 65 -3.20 -8.61 4.34
CA LYS A 65 -3.91 -7.87 5.38
C LYS A 65 -3.48 -8.36 6.75
N TYR A 66 -3.31 -7.43 7.67
CA TYR A 66 -3.17 -7.68 9.10
C TYR A 66 -4.38 -7.05 9.80
N VAL A 67 -5.02 -7.77 10.71
CA VAL A 67 -6.07 -7.20 11.56
C VAL A 67 -5.42 -6.82 12.88
N VAL A 68 -5.55 -5.58 13.31
CA VAL A 68 -5.00 -5.11 14.59
C VAL A 68 -6.15 -4.79 15.53
N GLY A 69 -6.16 -5.43 16.69
CA GLY A 69 -7.14 -5.19 17.75
C GLY A 69 -6.95 -3.82 18.39
N LYS A 70 -7.97 -3.35 19.11
CA LYS A 70 -7.90 -2.09 19.89
C LYS A 70 -6.82 -2.12 20.98
N ASP A 71 -6.43 -3.31 21.40
CA ASP A 71 -5.33 -3.63 22.32
C ASP A 71 -3.94 -3.58 21.65
N GLY A 72 -3.88 -3.28 20.35
CA GLY A 72 -2.65 -3.29 19.57
C GLY A 72 -2.16 -4.69 19.18
N GLN A 73 -2.90 -5.75 19.52
CA GLN A 73 -2.51 -7.11 19.15
C GLN A 73 -2.92 -7.43 17.72
N VAL A 74 -2.00 -8.04 16.98
CA VAL A 74 -2.26 -8.50 15.61
C VAL A 74 -3.01 -9.83 15.66
N ARG A 75 -4.09 -9.93 14.89
CA ARG A 75 -4.96 -11.10 14.75
C ARG A 75 -4.98 -11.50 13.28
N MET A 76 -4.98 -12.81 13.03
CA MET A 76 -5.24 -13.39 11.71
C MET A 76 -6.72 -13.71 11.55
#